data_AF-A0A7K6UQB1-F1
#
_entry.id   AF-A0A7K6UQB1-F1
#
_cell.length_a   1.000
_cell.length_b   1.000
_cell.length_c   1.000
_cell.angle_alpha   90.00
_cell.angle_beta   90.00
_cell.angle_gamma   90.00
#
_symmetry.space_group_name_H-M   'P 1'
#
loop_
_entity.id
_entity.type
_entity.pdbx_description
1 polymer ?
#
loop_
_entity_poly.entity_id
_entity_poly.type
_entity_poly.pdbx_seq_one_letter_code
_entity_poly.pdbx_strand_id
1 'polypeptide(L)'
;FPMAAPRLQALAAQVTESREQDIPLLLLKLKGILNSASSGCEESKKIKQDIYDYGLTQYCLLVLKQDHSRLRGDWATAAQLAEILSHCCVGLEVKEDPEEFYKKFLPSAVDNLLFLGRRLQARFIRAMKGKDKQDFLRWFQTVTDAICWLFGGHVQLAASVLQNEHFLQLLITDDVETAITMMSVLHNILRVNSSVLLQVGEETLHSVLDELVYKLSSTTNPVIGNAATKLLLVVAKFCKQLVKLLTVRYKGLKRLRSKQWSGKGFDRDLNQLLNLLYLEQSNGKGEMQRQHQAACIIQATWRGFQTRKRLKKLPQAVITLQRSFR
;
A
#
# COMPACT_ATOMS: atom_id res chain seq x y z
N PHE A 1 -2.29 37.32 13.49
CA PHE A 1 -1.89 36.95 14.87
C PHE A 1 -3.01 36.88 15.94
N PRO A 2 -3.94 37.84 16.20
CA PRO A 2 -4.87 37.70 17.35
C PRO A 2 -6.23 37.03 17.10
N MET A 3 -6.66 36.79 15.85
CA MET A 3 -8.05 36.35 15.59
C MET A 3 -8.29 34.84 15.46
N ALA A 4 -7.26 34.01 15.23
CA ALA A 4 -7.46 32.57 15.00
C ALA A 4 -7.65 31.78 16.30
N ALA A 5 -6.84 32.06 17.33
CA ALA A 5 -6.91 31.37 18.62
C ALA A 5 -8.26 31.55 19.36
N PRO A 6 -8.87 32.75 19.43
CA PRO A 6 -10.17 32.93 20.08
C PRO A 6 -11.30 32.22 19.32
N ARG A 7 -11.24 32.20 17.99
CA ARG A 7 -12.21 31.49 17.14
C ARG A 7 -12.13 29.98 17.34
N LEU A 8 -10.92 29.45 17.47
CA LEU A 8 -10.69 28.04 17.68
C LEU A 8 -11.13 27.58 19.08
N GLN A 9 -10.83 28.37 20.11
CA GLN A 9 -11.30 28.11 21.47
C GLN A 9 -12.84 28.17 21.57
N ALA A 10 -13.46 29.15 20.92
CA ALA A 10 -14.92 29.23 20.83
C ALA A 10 -15.53 28.03 20.07
N LEU A 11 -14.85 27.56 19.03
CA LEU A 11 -15.27 26.36 18.29
C LEU A 11 -15.15 25.10 19.15
N ALA A 12 -14.06 24.95 19.89
CA ALA A 12 -13.85 23.84 20.80
C ALA A 12 -14.94 23.78 21.89
N ALA A 13 -15.24 24.93 22.52
CA ALA A 13 -16.33 25.04 23.49
C ALA A 13 -17.70 24.67 22.88
N GLN A 14 -17.98 25.15 21.65
CA GLN A 14 -19.20 24.78 20.94
C GLN A 14 -19.28 23.28 20.66
N VAL A 15 -18.18 22.65 20.26
CA VAL A 15 -18.15 21.20 19.98
C VAL A 15 -18.43 20.38 21.25
N THR A 16 -17.89 20.80 22.40
CA THR A 16 -18.12 20.11 23.68
C THR A 16 -19.55 20.26 24.21
N GLU A 17 -20.21 21.39 23.92
CA GLU A 17 -21.56 21.69 24.40
C GLU A 17 -22.68 21.27 23.43
N SER A 18 -22.33 20.93 22.19
CA SER A 18 -23.28 20.61 21.13
C SER A 18 -23.74 19.16 21.14
N ARG A 19 -24.92 18.92 20.54
CA ARG A 19 -25.41 17.57 20.26
C ARG A 19 -24.53 16.90 19.20
N GLU A 20 -24.34 15.58 19.31
CA GLU A 20 -23.51 14.79 18.38
C GLU A 20 -23.84 15.01 16.89
N GLN A 21 -25.10 15.29 16.57
CA GLN A 21 -25.56 15.51 15.19
C GLN A 21 -25.08 16.83 14.57
N ASP A 22 -24.74 17.83 15.37
CA ASP A 22 -24.30 19.16 14.90
C ASP A 22 -22.78 19.29 14.86
N ILE A 23 -22.06 18.42 15.57
CA ILE A 23 -20.58 18.36 15.61
C ILE A 23 -19.96 18.33 14.20
N PRO A 24 -20.44 17.52 13.23
CA PRO A 24 -19.83 17.48 11.89
C PRO A 24 -19.83 18.84 11.19
N LEU A 25 -20.93 19.60 11.29
CA LEU A 25 -21.06 20.92 10.66
C LEU A 25 -20.20 21.97 11.35
N LEU A 26 -20.04 21.88 12.67
CA LEU A 26 -19.13 22.73 13.43
C LEU A 26 -17.68 22.47 13.01
N LEU A 27 -17.27 21.20 12.90
CA LEU A 27 -15.92 20.83 12.50
C LEU A 27 -15.57 21.29 11.09
N LEU A 28 -16.54 21.44 10.17
CA LEU A 28 -16.27 22.02 8.85
C LEU A 28 -15.74 23.47 8.91
N LYS A 29 -16.05 24.22 9.97
CA LYS A 29 -15.50 25.58 10.17
C LYS A 29 -13.98 25.57 10.30
N LEU A 30 -13.37 24.44 10.69
CA LEU A 30 -11.90 24.28 10.74
C LEU A 30 -11.26 24.52 9.37
N LYS A 31 -11.94 24.20 8.27
CA LYS A 31 -11.40 24.44 6.92
C LYS A 31 -11.11 25.92 6.68
N GLY A 32 -12.01 26.80 7.11
CA GLY A 32 -11.81 28.25 7.02
C GLY A 32 -10.65 28.75 7.88
N ILE A 33 -10.46 28.15 9.07
CA ILE A 33 -9.35 28.49 9.98
C ILE A 33 -8.02 28.02 9.39
N LEU A 34 -7.94 26.79 8.88
CA LEU A 34 -6.75 26.24 8.25
C LEU A 34 -6.33 27.05 7.01
N ASN A 35 -7.29 27.46 6.18
CA ASN A 35 -7.02 28.24 4.96
C ASN A 35 -6.65 29.71 5.24
N SER A 36 -6.85 30.20 6.46
CA SER A 36 -6.50 31.58 6.82
C SER A 36 -4.98 31.80 6.97
N ALA A 37 -4.21 30.71 7.10
CA ALA A 37 -2.76 30.74 7.19
C ALA A 37 -2.13 30.14 5.91
N SER A 38 -1.03 30.74 5.44
CA SER A 38 -0.24 30.19 4.33
C SER A 38 0.36 28.83 4.73
N SER A 39 0.33 27.85 3.83
CA SER A 39 0.90 26.52 4.09
C SER A 39 2.37 26.60 4.50
N GLY A 40 2.72 25.98 5.63
CA GLY A 40 4.11 25.88 6.11
C GLY A 40 4.60 27.04 6.97
N CYS A 41 3.81 28.09 7.20
CA CYS A 41 4.18 29.15 8.14
C CYS A 41 4.03 28.71 9.60
N GLU A 42 4.73 29.41 10.50
CA GLU A 42 4.62 29.18 11.95
C GLU A 42 3.19 29.37 12.48
N GLU A 43 2.39 30.24 11.84
CA GLU A 43 0.96 30.37 12.17
C GLU A 43 0.19 29.08 11.87
N SER A 44 0.46 28.42 10.74
CA SER A 44 -0.19 27.15 10.36
C SER A 44 0.18 26.04 11.34
N LYS A 45 1.46 25.96 11.74
CA LYS A 45 1.91 24.99 12.75
C LYS A 45 1.22 25.21 14.09
N LYS A 46 1.15 26.47 14.55
CA LYS A 46 0.47 26.81 15.81
C LYS A 46 -1.01 26.48 15.77
N ILE A 47 -1.71 26.82 14.67
CA ILE A 47 -3.14 26.47 14.51
C ILE A 47 -3.33 24.96 14.58
N LYS A 48 -2.48 24.16 13.93
CA LYS A 48 -2.58 22.69 13.99
C LYS A 48 -2.33 22.14 15.40
N GLN A 49 -1.36 22.73 16.11
CA GLN A 49 -1.10 22.38 17.51
C GLN A 49 -2.32 22.69 18.38
N ASP A 50 -2.87 23.89 18.28
CA ASP A 50 -4.05 24.27 19.05
C ASP A 50 -5.26 23.35 18.71
N ILE A 51 -5.47 22.98 17.43
CA ILE A 51 -6.53 22.05 17.02
C ILE A 51 -6.35 20.67 17.69
N TYR A 52 -5.10 20.20 17.78
CA TYR A 52 -4.76 18.95 18.42
C TYR A 52 -4.99 19.01 19.94
N ASP A 53 -4.49 20.06 20.59
CA ASP A 53 -4.57 20.25 22.04
C ASP A 53 -6.02 20.40 22.52
N TYR A 54 -6.89 21.03 21.72
CA TYR A 54 -8.33 21.09 21.98
C TYR A 54 -9.09 19.79 21.66
N GLY A 55 -8.40 18.72 21.23
CA GLY A 55 -9.01 17.42 20.92
C GLY A 55 -9.87 17.40 19.66
N LEU A 56 -9.86 18.44 18.84
CA LEU A 56 -10.73 18.56 17.67
C LEU A 56 -10.38 17.54 16.57
N THR A 57 -9.12 17.11 16.49
CA THR A 57 -8.69 16.00 15.63
C THR A 57 -9.33 14.67 16.05
N GLN A 58 -9.51 14.43 17.35
CA GLN A 58 -10.18 13.24 17.88
C GLN A 58 -11.67 13.27 17.57
N TYR A 59 -12.34 14.42 17.68
CA TYR A 59 -13.73 14.56 17.25
C TYR A 59 -13.90 14.32 15.75
N CYS A 60 -13.00 14.83 14.89
CA CYS A 60 -13.01 14.51 13.47
C CYS A 60 -12.91 12.99 13.23
N LEU A 61 -11.99 12.33 13.94
CA LEU A 61 -11.80 10.89 13.85
C LEU A 61 -13.05 10.10 14.27
N LEU A 62 -13.69 10.50 15.37
CA LEU A 62 -14.92 9.88 15.87
C LEU A 62 -16.08 10.02 14.88
N VAL A 63 -16.25 11.20 14.29
CA VAL A 63 -17.29 11.43 13.27
C VAL A 63 -17.07 10.55 12.04
N LEU A 64 -15.83 10.38 11.59
CA LEU A 64 -15.52 9.53 10.43
C LEU A 64 -15.88 8.05 10.62
N LYS A 65 -15.90 7.56 11.87
CA LYS A 65 -16.35 6.19 12.21
C LYS A 65 -17.87 5.99 12.10
N GLN A 66 -18.65 7.06 12.17
CA GLN A 66 -20.10 6.96 12.26
C GLN A 66 -20.78 6.55 10.94
N ASP A 67 -22.06 6.20 11.03
CA ASP A 67 -22.87 5.93 9.84
C ASP A 67 -23.31 7.22 9.14
N HIS A 68 -22.57 7.60 8.10
CA HIS A 68 -22.81 8.79 7.27
C HIS A 68 -24.15 8.80 6.53
N SER A 69 -24.94 7.71 6.54
CA SER A 69 -26.32 7.73 6.05
C SER A 69 -27.30 8.42 7.00
N ARG A 70 -26.90 8.63 8.27
CA ARG A 70 -27.71 9.25 9.32
C ARG A 70 -27.14 10.58 9.82
N LEU A 71 -26.00 11.00 9.29
CA LEU A 71 -25.33 12.23 9.69
C LEU A 71 -25.89 13.45 8.96
N ARG A 72 -25.92 14.58 9.67
CA ARG A 72 -26.30 15.88 9.11
C ARG A 72 -25.22 16.36 8.13
N GLY A 73 -25.58 16.50 6.85
CA GLY A 73 -24.66 16.91 5.76
C GLY A 73 -24.07 15.75 4.93
N ASP A 74 -24.53 14.52 5.16
CA ASP A 74 -24.30 13.35 4.32
C ASP A 74 -22.80 13.05 4.02
N TRP A 75 -22.55 12.37 2.90
CA TRP A 75 -21.23 11.94 2.43
C TRP A 75 -20.29 13.10 2.09
N ALA A 76 -20.84 14.25 1.71
CA ALA A 76 -20.07 15.45 1.40
C ALA A 76 -19.33 15.99 2.63
N THR A 77 -19.99 16.00 3.79
CA THR A 77 -19.38 16.40 5.06
C THR A 77 -18.29 15.41 5.46
N ALA A 78 -18.54 14.10 5.34
CA ALA A 78 -17.55 13.08 5.67
C ALA A 78 -16.26 13.22 4.83
N ALA A 79 -16.38 13.45 3.52
CA ALA A 79 -15.24 13.65 2.64
C ALA A 79 -14.44 14.91 2.99
N GLN A 80 -15.11 16.00 3.37
CA GLN A 80 -14.44 17.23 3.81
C GLN A 80 -13.76 17.07 5.18
N LEU A 81 -14.36 16.33 6.10
CA LEU A 81 -13.73 16.02 7.39
C LEU A 81 -12.49 15.12 7.23
N ALA A 82 -12.51 14.20 6.27
CA ALA A 82 -11.35 13.40 5.89
C ALA A 82 -10.18 14.30 5.42
N GLU A 83 -10.47 15.26 4.53
CA GLU A 83 -9.51 16.27 4.09
C GLU A 83 -8.97 17.08 5.29
N ILE A 84 -9.85 17.67 6.11
CA ILE A 84 -9.47 18.46 7.29
C ILE A 84 -8.57 17.65 8.23
N LEU A 85 -8.96 16.42 8.57
CA LEU A 85 -8.19 15.54 9.44
C LEU A 85 -6.77 15.32 8.90
N SER A 86 -6.65 14.99 7.61
CA SER A 86 -5.33 14.79 6.98
C SER A 86 -4.46 16.04 7.02
N HIS A 87 -5.04 17.22 6.77
CA HIS A 87 -4.33 18.49 6.79
C HIS A 87 -3.89 18.92 8.20
N CYS A 88 -4.70 18.62 9.21
CA CYS A 88 -4.35 18.85 10.61
C CYS A 88 -3.17 17.98 11.07
N CYS A 89 -3.13 16.72 10.63
CA CYS A 89 -2.10 15.78 11.07
C CYS A 89 -0.74 15.96 10.40
N VAL A 90 -0.69 16.45 9.16
CA VAL A 90 0.58 16.58 8.42
C VAL A 90 1.33 17.84 8.83
N GLY A 91 2.60 17.69 9.21
CA GLY A 91 3.44 18.79 9.69
C GLY A 91 3.14 19.24 11.13
N LEU A 92 2.39 18.42 11.88
CA LEU A 92 2.18 18.61 13.31
C LEU A 92 3.32 17.93 14.09
N GLU A 93 3.94 18.67 15.01
CA GLU A 93 4.98 18.16 15.92
C GLU A 93 4.42 18.04 17.33
N VAL A 94 3.86 16.86 17.63
CA VAL A 94 3.27 16.58 18.94
C VAL A 94 4.36 16.49 20.01
N LYS A 95 4.29 17.40 20.99
CA LYS A 95 5.21 17.45 22.14
C LYS A 95 4.78 16.53 23.28
N GLU A 96 3.48 16.41 23.50
CA GLU A 96 2.89 15.62 24.57
C GLU A 96 2.46 14.25 24.04
N ASP A 97 3.03 13.19 24.59
CA ASP A 97 2.84 11.78 24.17
C ASP A 97 2.89 11.56 22.64
N PRO A 98 4.07 11.74 22.01
CA PRO A 98 4.23 11.46 20.59
C PRO A 98 3.94 9.99 20.24
N GLU A 99 4.13 9.06 21.19
CA GLU A 99 3.88 7.65 20.91
C GLU A 99 2.40 7.36 20.67
N GLU A 100 1.51 7.93 21.48
CA GLU A 100 0.07 7.81 21.26
C GLU A 100 -0.33 8.36 19.88
N PHE A 101 0.21 9.52 19.50
CA PHE A 101 -0.08 10.11 18.21
C PHE A 101 0.38 9.22 17.04
N TYR A 102 1.67 8.85 17.02
CA TYR A 102 2.25 8.13 15.88
C TYR A 102 1.86 6.65 15.83
N LYS A 103 1.70 5.97 16.97
CA LYS A 103 1.45 4.52 17.02
C LYS A 103 -0.04 4.17 17.13
N LYS A 104 -0.91 5.06 17.61
CA LYS A 104 -2.35 4.77 17.76
C LYS A 104 -3.23 5.68 16.91
N PHE A 105 -3.08 7.00 17.09
CA PHE A 105 -3.97 7.96 16.44
C PHE A 105 -3.84 7.94 14.92
N LEU A 106 -2.62 8.07 14.38
CA LEU A 106 -2.40 8.11 12.93
C LEU A 106 -2.82 6.80 12.21
N PRO A 107 -2.48 5.59 12.70
CA PRO A 107 -2.99 4.35 12.11
C PRO A 107 -4.52 4.25 12.15
N SER A 108 -5.16 4.69 13.24
CA SER A 108 -6.62 4.75 13.36
C SER A 108 -7.24 5.75 12.37
N ALA A 109 -6.58 6.89 12.13
CA ALA A 109 -6.99 7.84 11.11
C ALA A 109 -6.96 7.23 9.71
N VAL A 110 -5.85 6.56 9.35
CA VAL A 110 -5.73 5.84 8.08
C VAL A 110 -6.84 4.79 7.92
N ASP A 111 -7.08 3.98 8.94
CA ASP A 111 -8.11 2.95 8.92
C ASP A 111 -9.51 3.51 8.65
N ASN A 112 -9.90 4.57 9.36
CA ASN A 112 -11.21 5.21 9.17
C ASN A 112 -11.34 5.86 7.78
N LEU A 113 -10.26 6.46 7.26
CA LEU A 113 -10.26 7.03 5.91
C LEU A 113 -10.42 5.95 4.84
N LEU A 114 -9.73 4.82 4.98
CA LEU A 114 -9.87 3.69 4.06
C LEU A 114 -11.27 3.07 4.15
N PHE A 115 -11.80 2.93 5.36
CA PHE A 115 -13.16 2.46 5.57
C PHE A 115 -14.21 3.38 4.92
N LEU A 116 -14.06 4.70 5.08
CA LEU A 116 -14.91 5.69 4.41
C LEU A 116 -14.78 5.58 2.88
N GLY A 117 -13.56 5.47 2.36
CA GLY A 117 -13.29 5.25 0.94
C GLY A 117 -14.03 4.03 0.40
N ARG A 118 -14.01 2.91 1.13
CA ARG A 118 -14.73 1.68 0.74
C ARG A 118 -16.23 1.88 0.67
N ARG A 119 -16.81 2.60 1.65
CA ARG A 119 -18.25 2.90 1.68
C ARG A 119 -18.67 3.83 0.54
N LEU A 120 -17.81 4.76 0.15
CA LEU A 120 -18.01 5.64 -1.01
C LEU A 120 -17.90 4.86 -2.33
N GLN A 121 -16.86 4.02 -2.48
CA GLN A 121 -16.69 3.15 -3.65
C GLN A 121 -17.91 2.24 -3.85
N ALA A 122 -18.38 1.59 -2.78
CA ALA A 122 -19.55 0.71 -2.86
C ALA A 122 -20.83 1.46 -3.29
N ARG A 123 -21.00 2.71 -2.85
CA ARG A 123 -22.13 3.56 -3.28
C ARG A 123 -21.98 4.03 -4.71
N PHE A 124 -20.79 4.44 -5.11
CA PHE A 124 -20.48 4.84 -6.47
C PHE A 124 -20.78 3.71 -7.48
N ILE A 125 -20.38 2.47 -7.16
CA ILE A 125 -20.63 1.30 -8.02
C ILE A 125 -22.14 1.00 -8.12
N ARG A 126 -22.89 1.16 -7.02
CA ARG A 126 -24.35 0.92 -6.97
C ARG A 126 -25.17 2.07 -7.55
N ALA A 127 -24.64 3.28 -7.60
CA ALA A 127 -25.35 4.46 -8.06
C ALA A 127 -25.73 4.30 -9.55
N MET A 128 -27.02 4.48 -9.84
CA MET A 128 -27.50 4.57 -11.22
C MET A 128 -26.94 5.86 -11.86
N LYS A 129 -26.72 5.82 -13.18
CA LYS A 129 -26.12 6.95 -13.93
C LYS A 129 -26.83 8.27 -13.60
N GLY A 130 -26.06 9.35 -13.40
CA GLY A 130 -26.61 10.67 -13.08
C GLY A 130 -25.65 11.50 -12.24
N LYS A 131 -26.17 12.62 -11.70
CA LYS A 131 -25.44 13.57 -10.86
C LYS A 131 -24.90 12.94 -9.58
N ASP A 132 -25.71 12.12 -8.91
CA ASP A 132 -25.33 11.43 -7.67
C ASP A 132 -24.10 10.55 -7.85
N LYS A 133 -23.97 9.88 -9.00
CA LYS A 133 -22.80 9.04 -9.30
C LYS A 133 -21.52 9.89 -9.40
N GLN A 134 -21.58 11.06 -10.03
CA GLN A 134 -20.43 11.97 -10.12
C GLN A 134 -20.05 12.53 -8.74
N ASP A 135 -21.03 12.85 -7.90
CA ASP A 135 -20.80 13.34 -6.56
C ASP A 135 -20.09 12.28 -5.68
N PHE A 136 -20.55 11.02 -5.72
CA PHE A 136 -19.86 9.92 -5.02
C PHE A 136 -18.43 9.71 -5.50
N LEU A 137 -18.17 9.82 -6.80
CA LEU A 137 -16.81 9.73 -7.33
C LEU A 137 -15.92 10.86 -6.82
N ARG A 138 -16.43 12.09 -6.82
CA ARG A 138 -15.70 13.26 -6.32
C ARG A 138 -15.38 13.13 -4.83
N TRP A 139 -16.34 12.68 -4.01
CA TRP A 139 -16.10 12.44 -2.59
C TRP A 139 -15.11 11.31 -2.37
N PHE A 140 -15.19 10.24 -3.16
CA PHE A 140 -14.21 9.16 -3.12
C PHE A 140 -12.80 9.65 -3.43
N GLN A 141 -12.63 10.44 -4.50
CA GLN A 141 -11.36 11.06 -4.87
C GLN A 141 -10.81 11.96 -3.75
N THR A 142 -11.67 12.78 -3.15
CA THR A 142 -11.31 13.65 -2.01
C THR A 142 -10.75 12.82 -0.84
N VAL A 143 -11.39 11.70 -0.51
CA VAL A 143 -10.92 10.81 0.56
C VAL A 143 -9.61 10.12 0.18
N THR A 144 -9.44 9.67 -1.07
CA THR A 144 -8.18 9.07 -1.52
C THR A 144 -7.02 10.06 -1.56
N ASP A 145 -7.30 11.33 -1.89
CA ASP A 145 -6.31 12.41 -1.85
C ASP A 145 -5.91 12.70 -0.40
N ALA A 146 -6.86 12.72 0.54
CA ALA A 146 -6.59 12.86 1.97
C ALA A 146 -5.71 11.71 2.51
N ILE A 147 -5.95 10.47 2.05
CA ILE A 147 -5.09 9.31 2.39
C ILE A 147 -3.67 9.54 1.86
N CYS A 148 -3.53 9.93 0.58
CA CYS A 148 -2.23 10.23 -0.03
C CYS A 148 -1.49 11.38 0.66
N TRP A 149 -2.21 12.43 1.05
CA TRP A 149 -1.66 13.53 1.82
C TRP A 149 -1.11 13.06 3.16
N LEU A 150 -1.89 12.25 3.88
CA LEU A 150 -1.54 11.78 5.22
C LEU A 150 -0.28 10.90 5.23
N PHE A 151 -0.21 9.84 4.41
CA PHE A 151 1.00 9.02 4.35
C PHE A 151 2.16 9.70 3.62
N GLY A 152 1.88 10.69 2.76
CA GLY A 152 2.89 11.53 2.14
C GLY A 152 3.63 12.40 3.16
N GLY A 153 2.91 12.91 4.17
CA GLY A 153 3.49 13.61 5.31
C GLY A 153 4.13 12.68 6.35
N HIS A 154 3.57 11.48 6.52
CA HIS A 154 4.01 10.49 7.51
C HIS A 154 4.38 9.17 6.83
N VAL A 155 5.61 9.10 6.30
CA VAL A 155 6.12 8.00 5.46
C VAL A 155 5.93 6.60 6.09
N GLN A 156 5.98 6.52 7.42
CA GLN A 156 5.79 5.27 8.18
C GLN A 156 4.40 4.66 7.97
N LEU A 157 3.38 5.50 7.72
CA LEU A 157 2.01 5.04 7.46
C LEU A 157 1.86 4.31 6.13
N ALA A 158 2.81 4.43 5.19
CA ALA A 158 2.77 3.71 3.93
C ALA A 158 2.62 2.19 4.15
N ALA A 159 3.30 1.64 5.17
CA ALA A 159 3.16 0.24 5.55
C ALA A 159 1.76 -0.05 6.11
N SER A 160 1.27 0.81 7.01
CA SER A 160 -0.05 0.68 7.61
C SER A 160 -1.17 0.72 6.57
N VAL A 161 -1.07 1.59 5.55
CA VAL A 161 -2.04 1.64 4.43
C VAL A 161 -1.98 0.35 3.63
N LEU A 162 -0.79 -0.11 3.24
CA LEU A 162 -0.62 -1.26 2.36
C LEU A 162 -1.09 -2.58 3.00
N GLN A 163 -0.93 -2.72 4.32
CA GLN A 163 -1.37 -3.89 5.09
C GLN A 163 -2.85 -3.85 5.47
N ASN A 164 -3.53 -2.72 5.31
CA ASN A 164 -4.91 -2.56 5.75
C ASN A 164 -5.89 -3.36 4.87
N GLU A 165 -6.80 -4.10 5.50
CA GLU A 165 -7.79 -4.93 4.81
C GLU A 165 -8.71 -4.10 3.89
N HIS A 166 -9.11 -2.90 4.31
CA HIS A 166 -9.94 -2.02 3.51
C HIS A 166 -9.21 -1.52 2.26
N PHE A 167 -7.90 -1.29 2.34
CA PHE A 167 -7.10 -0.93 1.15
C PHE A 167 -7.07 -2.08 0.13
N LEU A 168 -6.82 -3.31 0.59
CA LEU A 168 -6.82 -4.49 -0.28
C LEU A 168 -8.18 -4.69 -0.95
N GLN A 169 -9.27 -4.52 -0.20
CA GLN A 169 -10.64 -4.58 -0.73
C GLN A 169 -10.94 -3.47 -1.73
N LEU A 170 -10.46 -2.24 -1.48
CA LEU A 170 -10.61 -1.11 -2.40
C LEU A 170 -9.90 -1.36 -3.74
N LEU A 171 -8.74 -2.02 -3.72
CA LEU A 171 -7.95 -2.35 -4.91
C LEU A 171 -8.68 -3.38 -5.80
N ILE A 172 -9.45 -4.29 -5.19
CA ILE A 172 -10.26 -5.30 -5.86
C ILE A 172 -11.58 -4.66 -6.34
N THR A 173 -11.56 -4.15 -7.56
CA THR A 173 -12.72 -3.52 -8.23
C THR A 173 -12.60 -3.68 -9.75
N ASP A 174 -13.72 -3.97 -10.41
CA ASP A 174 -13.82 -4.03 -11.87
C ASP A 174 -14.18 -2.68 -12.49
N ASP A 175 -14.62 -1.72 -11.66
CA ASP A 175 -14.94 -0.39 -12.13
C ASP A 175 -13.67 0.39 -12.48
N VAL A 176 -13.66 0.99 -13.68
CA VAL A 176 -12.48 1.63 -14.26
C VAL A 176 -12.02 2.84 -13.44
N GLU A 177 -12.93 3.72 -13.05
CA GLU A 177 -12.57 4.98 -12.39
C GLU A 177 -11.97 4.71 -11.01
N THR A 178 -12.64 3.86 -10.23
CA THR A 178 -12.18 3.48 -8.89
C THR A 178 -10.91 2.63 -8.95
N ALA A 179 -10.76 1.73 -9.93
CA ALA A 179 -9.53 0.97 -10.13
C ALA A 179 -8.33 1.88 -10.41
N ILE A 180 -8.49 2.87 -11.29
CA ILE A 180 -7.43 3.83 -11.62
C ILE A 180 -7.06 4.67 -10.39
N THR A 181 -8.05 5.18 -9.65
CA THR A 181 -7.79 5.93 -8.42
C THR A 181 -7.01 5.10 -7.40
N MET A 182 -7.41 3.85 -7.14
CA MET A 182 -6.71 3.01 -6.16
C MET A 182 -5.32 2.57 -6.63
N MET A 183 -5.12 2.30 -7.92
CA MET A 183 -3.78 2.07 -8.48
C MET A 183 -2.90 3.33 -8.39
N SER A 184 -3.47 4.54 -8.50
CA SER A 184 -2.76 5.79 -8.26
C SER A 184 -2.35 5.94 -6.78
N VAL A 185 -3.23 5.58 -5.84
CA VAL A 185 -2.89 5.53 -4.40
C VAL A 185 -1.73 4.56 -4.17
N LEU A 186 -1.78 3.34 -4.73
CA LEU A 186 -0.69 2.37 -4.64
C LEU A 186 0.61 2.93 -5.25
N HIS A 187 0.52 3.61 -6.39
CA HIS A 187 1.68 4.23 -7.02
C HIS A 187 2.31 5.29 -6.10
N ASN A 188 1.49 6.11 -5.45
CA ASN A 188 1.95 7.10 -4.49
C ASN A 188 2.61 6.46 -3.26
N ILE A 189 2.06 5.35 -2.73
CA ILE A 189 2.69 4.58 -1.65
C ILE A 189 4.10 4.14 -2.06
N LEU A 190 4.24 3.52 -3.24
CA LEU A 190 5.54 3.05 -3.73
C LEU A 190 6.52 4.19 -4.06
N ARG A 191 6.00 5.36 -4.47
CA ARG A 191 6.82 6.55 -4.72
C ARG A 191 7.38 7.13 -3.42
N VAL A 192 6.57 7.17 -2.37
CA VAL A 192 6.95 7.73 -1.05
C VAL A 192 7.87 6.76 -0.30
N ASN A 193 7.55 5.46 -0.32
CA ASN A 193 8.34 4.44 0.36
C ASN A 193 8.30 3.10 -0.40
N SER A 194 9.22 2.91 -1.34
CA SER A 194 9.31 1.65 -2.11
C SER A 194 9.78 0.46 -1.26
N SER A 195 10.50 0.72 -0.15
CA SER A 195 10.97 -0.32 0.78
C SER A 195 9.85 -1.02 1.54
N VAL A 196 8.66 -0.42 1.56
CA VAL A 196 7.44 -0.98 2.15
C VAL A 196 7.14 -2.38 1.60
N LEU A 197 7.46 -2.66 0.33
CA LEU A 197 7.22 -3.95 -0.33
C LEU A 197 7.99 -5.11 0.33
N LEU A 198 9.07 -4.83 1.07
CA LEU A 198 9.84 -5.82 1.82
C LEU A 198 9.48 -5.87 3.31
N GLN A 199 8.71 -4.89 3.79
CA GLN A 199 8.32 -4.76 5.20
C GLN A 199 6.96 -5.38 5.47
N VAL A 200 6.09 -5.43 4.45
CA VAL A 200 4.76 -6.05 4.58
C VAL A 200 4.84 -7.57 4.55
N GLY A 201 3.83 -8.22 5.14
CA GLY A 201 3.69 -9.67 5.11
C GLY A 201 3.58 -10.22 3.69
N GLU A 202 4.04 -11.45 3.50
CA GLU A 202 4.02 -12.13 2.20
C GLU A 202 2.61 -12.24 1.61
N GLU A 203 1.59 -12.47 2.46
CA GLU A 203 0.18 -12.52 2.05
C GLU A 203 -0.32 -11.18 1.48
N THR A 204 0.03 -10.07 2.14
CA THR A 204 -0.33 -8.72 1.67
C THR A 204 0.36 -8.43 0.34
N LEU A 205 1.66 -8.70 0.24
CA LEU A 205 2.43 -8.50 -1.00
C LEU A 205 1.83 -9.33 -2.14
N HIS A 206 1.52 -10.60 -1.89
CA HIS A 206 0.89 -11.46 -2.88
C HIS A 206 -0.49 -10.96 -3.29
N SER A 207 -1.33 -10.53 -2.36
CA SER A 207 -2.67 -10.00 -2.67
C SER A 207 -2.59 -8.79 -3.61
N VAL A 208 -1.66 -7.86 -3.36
CA VAL A 208 -1.44 -6.70 -4.22
C VAL A 208 -0.95 -7.11 -5.61
N LEU A 209 0.03 -8.02 -5.67
CA LEU A 209 0.58 -8.47 -6.95
C LEU A 209 -0.39 -9.33 -7.75
N ASP A 210 -1.14 -10.22 -7.09
CA ASP A 210 -2.17 -11.06 -7.69
C ASP A 210 -3.22 -10.15 -8.36
N GLU A 211 -3.67 -9.09 -7.67
CA GLU A 211 -4.63 -8.14 -8.22
C GLU A 211 -4.07 -7.34 -9.42
N LEU A 212 -2.83 -6.84 -9.35
CA LEU A 212 -2.20 -6.13 -10.48
C LEU A 212 -2.03 -7.04 -11.72
N VAL A 213 -1.60 -8.28 -11.50
CA VAL A 213 -1.43 -9.26 -12.57
C VAL A 213 -2.77 -9.68 -13.14
N TYR A 214 -3.78 -9.86 -12.28
CA TYR A 214 -5.15 -10.14 -12.71
C TYR A 214 -5.70 -9.02 -13.57
N LYS A 215 -5.64 -7.76 -13.12
CA LYS A 215 -6.10 -6.59 -13.89
C LYS A 215 -5.38 -6.49 -15.24
N LEU A 216 -4.06 -6.66 -15.27
CA LEU A 216 -3.28 -6.62 -16.52
C LEU A 216 -3.63 -7.76 -17.48
N SER A 217 -4.00 -8.93 -16.96
CA SER A 217 -4.29 -10.11 -17.79
C SER A 217 -5.73 -10.15 -18.29
N SER A 218 -6.68 -9.69 -17.47
CA SER A 218 -8.12 -9.79 -17.74
C SER A 218 -8.69 -8.58 -18.47
N THR A 219 -8.11 -7.39 -18.30
CA THR A 219 -8.67 -6.17 -18.87
C THR A 219 -8.38 -6.01 -20.36
N THR A 220 -9.28 -5.34 -21.07
CA THR A 220 -9.06 -4.82 -22.42
C THR A 220 -8.87 -3.30 -22.43
N ASN A 221 -9.05 -2.65 -21.27
CA ASN A 221 -8.94 -1.20 -21.15
C ASN A 221 -7.46 -0.79 -21.11
N PRO A 222 -6.97 0.01 -22.07
CA PRO A 222 -5.57 0.41 -22.13
C PRO A 222 -5.13 1.26 -20.94
N VAL A 223 -6.04 1.99 -20.31
CA VAL A 223 -5.73 2.83 -19.13
C VAL A 223 -5.40 1.94 -17.93
N ILE A 224 -6.21 0.89 -17.69
CA ILE A 224 -5.96 -0.08 -16.61
C ILE A 224 -4.69 -0.87 -16.91
N GLY A 225 -4.53 -1.37 -18.14
CA GLY A 225 -3.33 -2.10 -18.57
C GLY A 225 -2.05 -1.29 -18.38
N ASN A 226 -2.05 -0.01 -18.77
CA ASN A 226 -0.94 0.91 -18.56
C ASN A 226 -0.63 1.13 -17.07
N ALA A 227 -1.65 1.42 -16.26
CA ALA A 227 -1.48 1.66 -14.82
C ALA A 227 -0.90 0.43 -14.10
N ALA A 228 -1.45 -0.76 -14.37
CA ALA A 228 -0.94 -2.02 -13.82
C ALA A 228 0.49 -2.32 -14.29
N THR A 229 0.79 -2.10 -15.58
CA THR A 229 2.14 -2.28 -16.13
C THR A 229 3.15 -1.37 -15.44
N LYS A 230 2.82 -0.09 -15.25
CA LYS A 230 3.70 0.87 -14.56
C LYS A 230 3.96 0.48 -13.12
N LEU A 231 2.95 0.03 -12.39
CA LEU A 231 3.10 -0.44 -11.02
C LEU A 231 4.00 -1.68 -10.93
N LEU A 232 3.74 -2.68 -11.77
CA LEU A 232 4.59 -3.88 -11.86
C LEU A 232 6.03 -3.54 -12.26
N LEU A 233 6.22 -2.53 -13.11
CA LEU A 233 7.54 -2.03 -13.49
C LEU A 233 8.25 -1.36 -12.32
N VAL A 234 7.54 -0.57 -11.49
CA VAL A 234 8.10 0.02 -10.26
C VAL A 234 8.53 -1.08 -9.29
N VAL A 235 7.68 -2.09 -9.08
CA VAL A 235 7.99 -3.26 -8.24
C VAL A 235 9.23 -4.00 -8.76
N ALA A 236 9.29 -4.28 -10.07
CA ALA A 236 10.40 -4.99 -10.69
C ALA A 236 11.71 -4.20 -10.65
N LYS A 237 11.66 -2.87 -10.72
CA LYS A 237 12.85 -2.00 -10.60
C LYS A 237 13.39 -1.91 -9.19
N PHE A 238 12.56 -2.19 -8.17
CA PHE A 238 12.96 -1.97 -6.79
C PHE A 238 14.07 -2.93 -6.34
N CYS A 239 13.88 -4.25 -6.46
CA CYS A 239 14.94 -5.21 -6.12
C CYS A 239 14.81 -6.55 -6.88
N LYS A 240 15.93 -7.27 -7.00
CA LYS A 240 16.00 -8.56 -7.71
C LYS A 240 15.09 -9.64 -7.10
N GLN A 241 14.90 -9.63 -5.78
CA GLN A 241 14.04 -10.59 -5.09
C GLN A 241 12.59 -10.49 -5.59
N LEU A 242 12.07 -9.28 -5.79
CA LEU A 242 10.73 -9.07 -6.32
C LEU A 242 10.62 -9.47 -7.80
N VAL A 243 11.67 -9.24 -8.60
CA VAL A 243 11.71 -9.75 -9.99
C VAL A 243 11.65 -11.28 -9.99
N LYS A 244 12.44 -11.94 -9.13
CA LYS A 244 12.42 -13.41 -8.99
C LYS A 244 11.03 -13.90 -8.59
N LEU A 245 10.41 -13.28 -7.59
CA LEU A 245 9.03 -13.58 -7.17
C LEU A 245 8.06 -13.45 -8.35
N LEU A 246 8.12 -12.34 -9.10
CA LEU A 246 7.27 -12.12 -10.27
C LEU A 246 7.46 -13.21 -11.33
N THR A 247 8.71 -13.61 -11.61
CA THR A 247 9.00 -14.63 -12.62
C THR A 247 8.60 -16.05 -12.22
N VAL A 248 8.67 -16.38 -10.92
CA VAL A 248 8.35 -17.72 -10.41
C VAL A 248 6.84 -17.90 -10.26
N ARG A 249 6.15 -16.93 -9.64
CA ARG A 249 4.71 -17.00 -9.36
C ARG A 249 3.87 -16.71 -10.60
N TYR A 250 4.22 -15.68 -11.37
CA TYR A 250 3.42 -15.20 -12.50
C TYR A 250 4.04 -15.52 -13.85
N LYS A 251 4.23 -16.81 -14.14
CA LYS A 251 4.79 -17.30 -15.41
C LYS A 251 4.03 -16.79 -16.65
N GLY A 252 2.76 -16.44 -16.49
CA GLY A 252 1.90 -15.87 -17.53
C GLY A 252 2.29 -14.45 -17.97
N LEU A 253 2.94 -13.64 -17.11
CA LEU A 253 3.31 -12.27 -17.44
C LEU A 253 4.22 -12.18 -18.67
N LYS A 254 5.13 -13.14 -18.83
CA LYS A 254 6.03 -13.22 -19.99
C LYS A 254 5.28 -13.54 -21.29
N ARG A 255 4.13 -14.20 -21.17
CA ARG A 255 3.26 -14.59 -22.28
C ARG A 255 2.17 -13.56 -22.56
N LEU A 256 2.12 -12.45 -21.83
CA LEU A 256 1.31 -11.29 -22.22
C LEU A 256 1.79 -10.90 -23.62
N ARG A 257 1.03 -11.34 -24.63
CA ARG A 257 1.43 -11.22 -26.02
C ARG A 257 1.61 -9.73 -26.27
N SER A 258 2.76 -9.35 -26.80
CA SER A 258 2.94 -8.02 -27.40
C SER A 258 1.71 -7.68 -28.25
N LYS A 259 1.13 -8.62 -28.99
CA LYS A 259 -0.12 -8.43 -29.76
C LYS A 259 -1.35 -7.90 -28.98
N GLN A 260 -1.56 -8.25 -27.71
CA GLN A 260 -2.75 -7.77 -26.95
C GLN A 260 -2.62 -6.27 -26.63
N TRP A 261 -1.41 -5.83 -26.30
CA TRP A 261 -1.13 -4.47 -25.84
C TRP A 261 -0.38 -3.61 -26.86
N SER A 262 -0.01 -4.20 -28.02
CA SER A 262 0.78 -3.51 -29.03
C SER A 262 -0.01 -2.36 -29.61
N GLY A 263 0.61 -1.17 -29.63
CA GLY A 263 -0.02 0.04 -30.16
C GLY A 263 -1.10 0.63 -29.25
N LYS A 264 -1.19 0.19 -27.98
CA LYS A 264 -2.10 0.75 -26.98
C LYS A 264 -1.51 1.93 -26.20
N GLY A 265 -0.31 2.40 -26.58
CA GLY A 265 0.29 3.65 -26.08
C GLY A 265 1.17 3.51 -24.84
N PHE A 266 1.50 2.28 -24.43
CA PHE A 266 2.38 2.01 -23.28
C PHE A 266 3.40 0.88 -23.55
N ASP A 267 3.66 0.60 -24.82
CA ASP A 267 4.59 -0.43 -25.29
C ASP A 267 5.98 -0.32 -24.66
N ARG A 268 6.46 0.91 -24.44
CA ARG A 268 7.77 1.18 -23.80
C ARG A 268 7.84 0.57 -22.39
N ASP A 269 6.85 0.88 -21.55
CA ASP A 269 6.83 0.43 -20.16
C ASP A 269 6.63 -1.09 -20.08
N LEU A 270 5.78 -1.63 -20.96
CA LEU A 270 5.56 -3.07 -21.08
C LEU A 270 6.83 -3.81 -21.50
N ASN A 271 7.53 -3.32 -22.53
CA ASN A 271 8.79 -3.91 -22.98
C ASN A 271 9.86 -3.83 -21.90
N GLN A 272 9.94 -2.73 -21.15
CA GLN A 272 10.88 -2.60 -20.05
C GLN A 272 10.61 -3.64 -18.94
N LEU A 273 9.33 -3.85 -18.59
CA LEU A 273 8.94 -4.87 -17.62
C LEU A 273 9.32 -6.27 -18.13
N LEU A 274 8.98 -6.60 -19.37
CA LEU A 274 9.30 -7.90 -19.98
C LEU A 274 10.81 -8.15 -19.99
N ASN A 275 11.63 -7.15 -20.34
CA ASN A 275 13.08 -7.28 -20.35
C ASN A 275 13.64 -7.65 -18.96
N LEU A 276 13.16 -7.00 -17.89
CA LEU A 276 13.57 -7.34 -16.52
C LEU A 276 13.19 -8.79 -16.15
N LEU A 277 11.99 -9.22 -16.52
CA LEU A 277 11.51 -10.58 -16.26
C LEU A 277 12.27 -11.66 -17.06
N TYR A 278 12.75 -11.33 -18.26
CA TYR A 278 13.57 -12.23 -19.07
C TYR A 278 15.02 -12.33 -18.58
N LEU A 279 15.65 -11.21 -18.22
CA LEU A 279 17.02 -11.15 -17.70
C LEU A 279 17.21 -11.96 -16.42
N GLU A 280 16.23 -11.95 -15.51
CA GLU A 280 16.33 -12.73 -14.27
C GLU A 280 16.31 -14.24 -14.53
N GLN A 281 15.61 -14.69 -15.57
CA GLN A 281 15.53 -16.11 -15.89
C GLN A 281 16.83 -16.66 -16.50
N SER A 282 17.55 -15.87 -17.30
CA SER A 282 18.87 -16.26 -17.79
C SER A 282 19.87 -16.42 -16.65
N ASN A 283 19.80 -15.55 -15.64
CA ASN A 283 20.69 -15.61 -14.47
C ASN A 283 20.35 -16.81 -13.56
N GLY A 284 19.07 -17.07 -13.30
CA GLY A 284 18.63 -18.17 -12.44
C GLY A 284 18.96 -19.57 -12.98
N LYS A 285 18.95 -19.77 -14.31
CA LYS A 285 19.39 -21.03 -14.93
C LYS A 285 20.88 -21.29 -14.68
N GLY A 286 21.72 -20.26 -14.80
CA GLY A 286 23.17 -20.38 -14.57
C GLY A 286 23.52 -20.70 -13.12
N GLU A 287 22.80 -20.14 -12.16
CA GLU A 287 23.04 -20.39 -10.73
C GLU A 287 22.60 -21.80 -10.30
N MET A 288 21.44 -22.26 -10.76
CA MET A 288 20.96 -23.63 -10.51
C MET A 288 21.91 -24.69 -11.08
N GLN A 289 22.47 -24.44 -12.27
CA GLN A 289 23.44 -25.34 -12.90
C GLN A 289 24.76 -25.39 -12.11
N ARG A 290 25.24 -24.25 -11.57
CA ARG A 290 26.43 -24.23 -10.69
C ARG A 290 26.19 -24.96 -9.38
N GLN A 291 25.02 -24.77 -8.75
CA GLN A 291 24.66 -25.48 -7.51
C GLN A 291 24.56 -26.98 -7.74
N HIS A 292 23.97 -27.41 -8.86
CA HIS A 292 23.91 -28.81 -9.25
C HIS A 292 25.32 -29.41 -9.48
N GLN A 293 26.20 -28.67 -10.17
CA GLN A 293 27.58 -29.09 -10.39
C GLN A 293 28.36 -29.20 -9.06
N ALA A 294 28.21 -28.23 -8.16
CA ALA A 294 28.82 -28.29 -6.83
C ALA A 294 28.30 -29.48 -6.02
N ALA A 295 26.99 -29.74 -6.02
CA ALA A 295 26.39 -30.90 -5.37
C ALA A 295 26.94 -32.21 -5.94
N CYS A 296 27.09 -32.32 -7.26
CA CYS A 296 27.68 -33.50 -7.91
C CYS A 296 29.13 -33.72 -7.47
N ILE A 297 29.93 -32.66 -7.39
CA ILE A 297 31.34 -32.73 -6.93
C ILE A 297 31.41 -33.22 -5.49
N ILE A 298 30.60 -32.64 -4.59
CA ILE A 298 30.54 -33.05 -3.17
C ILE A 298 30.14 -34.52 -3.06
N GLN A 299 29.09 -34.92 -3.76
CA GLN A 299 28.60 -36.31 -3.75
C GLN A 299 29.65 -37.29 -4.31
N ALA A 300 30.31 -36.95 -5.42
CA ALA A 300 31.36 -37.78 -6.01
C ALA A 300 32.55 -37.93 -5.05
N THR A 301 32.96 -36.83 -4.42
CA THR A 301 34.05 -36.81 -3.44
C THR A 301 33.72 -37.69 -2.23
N TRP A 302 32.49 -37.59 -1.72
CA TRP A 302 32.02 -38.42 -0.60
C TRP A 302 31.93 -39.91 -0.95
N ARG A 303 31.36 -40.25 -2.10
CA ARG A 303 31.30 -41.65 -2.59
C ARG A 303 32.71 -42.22 -2.77
N GLY A 304 33.65 -41.42 -3.30
CA GLY A 304 35.06 -41.79 -3.41
C GLY A 304 35.72 -42.02 -2.05
N PHE A 305 35.50 -41.13 -1.08
CA PHE A 305 35.99 -41.28 0.29
C PHE A 305 35.45 -42.56 0.97
N GLN A 306 34.15 -42.82 0.86
CA GLN A 306 33.50 -44.02 1.40
C GLN A 306 34.09 -45.30 0.78
N THR A 307 34.29 -45.32 -0.54
CA THR A 307 34.90 -46.44 -1.24
C THR A 307 36.32 -46.69 -0.75
N ARG A 308 37.16 -45.65 -0.66
CA ARG A 308 38.53 -45.77 -0.14
C ARG A 308 38.56 -46.22 1.32
N LYS A 309 37.62 -45.76 2.15
CA LYS A 309 37.48 -46.21 3.55
C LYS A 309 37.13 -47.70 3.65
N ARG A 310 36.27 -48.21 2.77
CA ARG A 310 35.96 -49.66 2.68
C ARG A 310 37.15 -50.47 2.18
N LEU A 311 37.83 -50.00 1.12
CA LEU A 311 39.02 -50.64 0.57
C LEU A 311 40.14 -50.76 1.62
N LYS A 312 40.35 -49.73 2.44
CA LYS A 312 41.33 -49.76 3.54
C LYS A 312 41.02 -50.82 4.61
N LYS A 313 39.76 -51.25 4.75
CA LYS A 313 39.33 -52.29 5.71
C LYS A 313 39.36 -53.71 5.12
N LEU A 314 39.45 -53.85 3.80
CA LEU A 314 39.50 -55.15 3.13
C LEU A 314 40.69 -56.02 3.54
N PRO A 315 41.93 -55.51 3.67
CA PRO A 315 43.06 -56.33 4.10
C PRO A 315 42.81 -56.98 5.47
N GLN A 316 42.22 -56.25 6.41
CA GLN A 316 41.88 -56.79 7.74
C GLN A 316 40.81 -57.88 7.66
N ALA A 317 39.79 -57.68 6.81
CA ALA A 317 38.75 -58.67 6.58
C ALA A 317 39.31 -59.94 5.92
N VAL A 318 40.19 -59.80 4.93
CA VAL A 318 40.88 -60.91 4.25
C VAL A 318 41.77 -61.68 5.22
N ILE A 319 42.57 -61.00 6.06
CA ILE A 319 43.41 -61.65 7.08
C ILE A 319 42.55 -62.42 8.09
N THR A 320 41.42 -61.86 8.51
CA THR A 320 40.49 -62.53 9.45
C THR A 320 39.91 -63.79 8.82
N LEU A 321 39.51 -63.72 7.55
CA LEU A 321 39.00 -64.86 6.79
C LEU A 321 40.09 -65.93 6.61
N GLN A 322 41.30 -65.55 6.21
CA GLN A 322 42.44 -66.46 6.07
C GLN A 322 42.81 -67.18 7.38
N ARG A 323 42.64 -66.52 8.54
CA ARG A 323 42.85 -67.13 9.86
C ARG A 323 41.77 -68.13 10.26
N SER A 324 40.56 -68.03 9.70
CA SER A 324 39.47 -68.99 9.98
C SER A 324 39.53 -70.26 9.13
N PHE A 325 40.35 -70.28 8.08
CA PHE A 325 40.56 -71.43 7.18
C PHE A 325 41.90 -72.14 7.41
N ARG A 326 42.71 -71.68 8.36
CA ARG A 326 43.93 -72.35 8.85
C ARG A 326 43.64 -72.96 10.20
#